data_AF-A0A958WHB7-F1
#
_entry.id   AF-A0A958WHB7-F1
#
_cell.length_a   1.000
_cell.length_b   1.000
_cell.length_c   1.000
_cell.angle_alpha   90.00
_cell.angle_beta   90.00
_cell.angle_gamma   90.00
#
_symmetry.space_group_name_H-M   'P 1'
#
loop_
_entity.id
_entity.type
_entity.pdbx_description
1 polymer ?
#
loop_
_entity_poly.entity_id
_entity_poly.type
_entity_poly.pdbx_seq_one_letter_code
_entity_poly.pdbx_strand_id
1 'polypeptide(L)'
;MHAFKPLSHIILVSLLAIACTHALPTLDGMDLTLWKEDRNGCKGHRAKMVEALTKEKEKLKALREMEVVQLLGRPDENDLLERNQKSYVYFLGPGPACTGPSGEPRQLVLRINATGLVKETMIK
;
A
#
# COMPACT_ATOMS: atom_id res chain seq x y z
N MET A 1 44.47 -38.80 -14.87
CA MET A 1 43.45 -38.17 -13.99
C MET A 1 43.10 -36.81 -14.57
N HIS A 2 42.02 -36.72 -15.36
CA HIS A 2 41.55 -35.43 -15.88
C HIS A 2 40.64 -34.79 -14.83
N ALA A 3 41.13 -33.71 -14.23
CA ALA A 3 40.36 -32.88 -13.31
C ALA A 3 39.18 -32.26 -14.07
N PHE A 4 37.96 -32.72 -13.77
CA PHE A 4 36.72 -32.15 -14.28
C PHE A 4 36.58 -30.73 -13.71
N LYS A 5 36.61 -29.72 -14.57
CA LYS A 5 36.55 -28.30 -14.18
C LYS A 5 35.21 -28.01 -13.46
N PRO A 6 35.22 -27.37 -12.26
CA PRO A 6 34.00 -26.97 -11.53
C PRO A 6 33.31 -25.73 -12.14
N LEU A 7 33.60 -25.39 -13.40
CA LEU A 7 33.10 -24.17 -14.05
C LEU A 7 31.60 -24.27 -14.39
N SER A 8 31.07 -25.49 -14.52
CA SER A 8 29.66 -25.74 -14.88
C SER A 8 28.67 -25.43 -13.76
N HIS A 9 29.10 -25.49 -12.48
CA HIS A 9 28.20 -25.28 -11.35
C HIS A 9 28.00 -23.80 -10.99
N ILE A 10 28.92 -22.92 -11.42
CA ILE A 10 28.82 -21.48 -11.18
C ILE A 10 27.71 -20.85 -12.03
N ILE A 11 27.50 -21.34 -13.25
CA ILE A 11 26.50 -20.82 -14.18
C ILE A 11 25.07 -21.14 -13.71
N LEU A 12 24.84 -22.33 -13.14
CA LEU A 12 23.51 -22.76 -12.66
C LEU A 12 23.05 -21.99 -11.41
N VAL A 13 23.99 -21.55 -10.56
CA VAL A 13 23.68 -20.77 -9.35
C VAL A 13 23.36 -19.31 -9.69
N SER A 14 23.97 -18.74 -10.74
CA SER A 14 23.70 -17.36 -11.18
C SER A 14 22.28 -17.13 -11.74
N LEU A 15 21.61 -18.18 -12.24
CA LEU A 15 20.28 -18.06 -12.86
C LEU A 15 19.11 -17.95 -11.85
N LEU A 16 19.33 -18.30 -10.59
CA LEU A 16 18.28 -18.29 -9.54
C LEU A 16 18.09 -16.92 -8.87
N ALA A 17 18.90 -15.91 -9.21
CA ALA A 17 18.91 -14.62 -8.52
C ALA A 17 18.03 -13.53 -9.18
N ILE A 18 17.25 -13.84 -10.22
CA ILE A 18 16.35 -12.86 -10.85
C ILE A 18 15.04 -12.78 -10.06
N ALA A 19 15.08 -12.19 -8.87
CA ALA A 19 13.87 -11.77 -8.18
C ALA A 19 13.31 -10.54 -8.91
N CYS A 20 12.23 -10.72 -9.69
CA CYS A 20 11.51 -9.61 -10.32
C CYS A 20 10.99 -8.66 -9.25
N THR A 21 11.70 -7.55 -9.03
CA THR A 21 11.22 -6.43 -8.24
C THR A 21 10.48 -5.51 -9.20
N HIS A 22 9.18 -5.27 -8.99
CA HIS A 22 8.45 -4.29 -9.78
C HIS A 22 8.50 -2.92 -9.09
N ALA A 23 8.54 -1.85 -9.88
CA ALA A 23 8.50 -0.50 -9.36
C ALA A 23 7.08 -0.19 -8.83
N LEU A 24 7.00 0.51 -7.70
CA LEU A 24 5.72 1.00 -7.20
C LEU A 24 5.09 2.00 -8.18
N PRO A 25 3.75 2.04 -8.28
CA PRO A 25 3.07 2.98 -9.14
C PRO A 25 3.28 4.41 -8.65
N THR A 26 3.36 5.36 -9.58
CA THR A 26 3.18 6.78 -9.29
C THR A 26 1.69 7.08 -9.16
N LEU A 27 1.33 7.93 -8.19
CA LEU A 27 -0.03 8.44 -8.02
C LEU A 27 -0.03 9.92 -8.38
N ASP A 28 -0.52 10.23 -9.58
CA ASP A 28 -0.40 11.56 -10.15
C ASP A 28 -1.27 12.56 -9.37
N GLY A 29 -0.70 13.72 -9.04
CA GLY A 29 -1.39 14.75 -8.24
C GLY A 29 -1.43 14.48 -6.73
N MET A 30 -0.67 13.49 -6.24
CA MET A 30 -0.53 13.22 -4.80
C MET A 30 0.88 13.51 -4.30
N ASP A 31 0.99 14.28 -3.22
CA ASP A 31 2.23 14.40 -2.44
C ASP A 31 2.24 13.28 -1.38
N LEU A 32 2.94 12.20 -1.68
CA LEU A 32 3.02 11.04 -0.81
C LEU A 32 3.79 11.29 0.49
N THR A 33 4.62 12.34 0.54
CA THR A 33 5.31 12.75 1.76
C THR A 33 4.30 13.38 2.71
N LEU A 34 3.56 14.39 2.25
CA LEU A 34 2.50 15.03 3.04
C LEU A 34 1.37 14.05 3.41
N TRP A 35 1.04 13.11 2.53
CA TRP A 35 0.08 12.05 2.80
C TRP A 35 0.47 11.21 4.03
N LYS A 36 1.75 10.80 4.09
CA LYS A 36 2.30 9.97 5.18
C LYS A 36 2.39 10.75 6.49
N GLU A 37 2.67 12.04 6.41
CA GLU A 37 2.74 12.93 7.57
C GLU A 37 1.36 13.28 8.17
N ASP A 38 0.28 13.08 7.42
CA ASP A 38 -1.09 13.35 7.82
C ASP A 38 -1.75 12.12 8.46
N ARG A 39 -1.13 11.61 9.53
CA ARG A 39 -1.64 10.46 10.27
C ARG A 39 -3.05 10.74 10.77
N ASN A 40 -3.97 9.79 10.56
CA ASN A 40 -5.40 9.93 10.86
C ASN A 40 -6.11 11.11 10.17
N GLY A 41 -5.50 11.75 9.17
CA GLY A 41 -6.09 12.90 8.46
C GLY A 41 -6.17 14.20 9.28
N CYS A 42 -5.47 14.30 10.42
CA CYS A 42 -5.60 15.42 11.35
C CYS A 42 -5.11 16.78 10.81
N LYS A 43 -4.18 16.78 9.85
CA LYS A 43 -3.62 17.99 9.22
C LYS A 43 -4.39 18.42 7.98
N GLY A 44 -5.30 17.58 7.48
CA GLY A 44 -6.12 17.88 6.31
C GLY A 44 -5.35 17.91 4.98
N HIS A 45 -4.15 17.32 4.91
CA HIS A 45 -3.41 17.17 3.66
C HIS A 45 -4.09 16.15 2.75
N ARG A 46 -4.56 15.02 3.31
CA ARG A 46 -5.24 13.97 2.53
C ARG A 46 -6.55 14.45 1.92
N ALA A 47 -7.27 15.32 2.63
CA ALA A 47 -8.51 15.93 2.14
C ALA A 47 -8.31 16.70 0.83
N LYS A 48 -7.16 17.36 0.67
CA LYS A 48 -6.80 18.14 -0.53
C LYS A 48 -6.44 17.25 -1.73
N MET A 49 -6.16 15.96 -1.49
CA MET A 49 -5.74 15.00 -2.52
C MET A 49 -6.86 14.05 -2.93
N VAL A 50 -8.08 14.20 -2.40
CA VAL A 50 -9.19 13.25 -2.65
C VAL A 50 -9.54 13.13 -4.14
N GLU A 51 -9.49 14.22 -4.90
CA GLU A 51 -9.75 14.18 -6.34
C GLU A 51 -8.69 13.35 -7.09
N ALA A 52 -7.40 13.63 -6.83
CA ALA A 52 -6.29 12.87 -7.38
C ALA A 52 -6.38 11.39 -6.99
N LEU A 53 -6.56 11.11 -5.69
CA LEU A 53 -6.75 9.76 -5.19
C LEU A 53 -7.92 9.04 -5.87
N THR A 54 -9.03 9.74 -6.14
CA THR A 54 -10.19 9.12 -6.82
C THR A 54 -9.86 8.68 -8.24
N LYS A 55 -9.03 9.42 -8.96
CA LYS A 55 -8.56 9.08 -10.32
C LYS A 55 -7.53 7.94 -10.30
N GLU A 56 -6.71 7.92 -9.26
CA GLU A 56 -5.50 7.09 -9.20
C GLU A 56 -5.65 5.79 -8.38
N LYS A 57 -6.69 5.68 -7.52
CA LYS A 57 -6.86 4.57 -6.56
C LYS A 57 -6.87 3.18 -7.20
N GLU A 58 -7.19 3.06 -8.49
CA GLU A 58 -7.18 1.78 -9.18
C GLU A 58 -5.76 1.23 -9.37
N LYS A 59 -4.74 2.11 -9.42
CA LYS A 59 -3.32 1.73 -9.42
C LYS A 59 -2.88 1.04 -8.12
N LEU A 60 -3.66 1.15 -7.04
CA LEU A 60 -3.39 0.47 -5.76
C LEU A 60 -3.80 -1.01 -5.78
N LYS A 61 -4.60 -1.45 -6.75
CA LYS A 61 -4.98 -2.87 -6.89
C LYS A 61 -3.75 -3.71 -7.21
N ALA A 62 -3.79 -4.97 -6.76
CA ALA A 62 -2.71 -5.94 -6.90
C ALA A 62 -1.38 -5.59 -6.21
N LEU A 63 -1.27 -4.44 -5.53
CA LEU A 63 -0.15 -4.18 -4.63
C LEU A 63 -0.21 -5.15 -3.45
N ARG A 64 0.97 -5.62 -3.02
CA ARG A 64 1.13 -6.35 -1.77
C ARG A 64 0.96 -5.40 -0.60
N GLU A 65 0.60 -5.94 0.56
CA GLU A 65 0.45 -5.14 1.77
C GLU A 65 1.67 -4.25 2.07
N MET A 66 2.87 -4.82 1.96
CA MET A 66 4.12 -4.09 2.22
C MET A 66 4.35 -2.98 1.20
N GLU A 67 3.91 -3.16 -0.03
CA GLU A 67 4.00 -2.16 -1.11
C GLU A 67 3.02 -1.01 -0.86
N VAL A 68 1.82 -1.33 -0.36
CA VAL A 68 0.87 -0.32 0.13
C VAL A 68 1.48 0.48 1.28
N VAL A 69 2.10 -0.18 2.26
CA VAL A 69 2.74 0.49 3.40
C VAL A 69 3.93 1.34 2.94
N GLN A 70 4.72 0.85 1.98
CA GLN A 70 5.82 1.61 1.40
C GLN A 70 5.34 2.85 0.64
N LEU A 71 4.23 2.72 -0.10
CA LEU A 71 3.67 3.79 -0.93
C LEU A 71 2.91 4.83 -0.10
N LEU A 72 1.96 4.40 0.74
CA LEU A 72 1.01 5.24 1.47
C LEU A 72 1.34 5.42 2.96
N GLY A 73 2.33 4.70 3.49
CA GLY A 73 2.61 4.65 4.93
C GLY A 73 1.75 3.63 5.66
N ARG A 74 1.87 3.59 6.99
CA ARG A 74 1.03 2.71 7.82
C ARG A 74 -0.45 3.08 7.63
N PRO A 75 -1.40 2.13 7.55
CA PRO A 75 -2.82 2.44 7.57
C PRO A 75 -3.24 2.99 8.93
N ASP A 76 -4.24 3.87 8.98
CA ASP A 76 -4.74 4.42 10.24
C ASP A 76 -5.40 3.34 11.09
N GLU A 77 -6.23 2.51 10.45
CA GLU A 77 -6.83 1.31 11.03
C GLU A 77 -6.54 0.08 10.16
N ASN A 78 -6.47 -1.07 10.83
CA ASN A 78 -6.30 -2.37 10.17
C ASN A 78 -7.40 -3.29 10.68
N ASP A 79 -8.46 -3.40 9.89
CA ASP A 79 -9.64 -4.18 10.26
C ASP A 79 -9.45 -5.63 9.83
N LEU A 80 -9.58 -6.53 10.79
CA LEU A 80 -9.72 -7.96 10.56
C LEU A 80 -11.19 -8.29 10.74
N LEU A 81 -11.95 -8.25 9.64
CA LEU A 81 -13.36 -8.60 9.64
C LEU A 81 -13.53 -10.12 9.77
N GLU A 82 -14.76 -10.54 10.09
CA GLU A 82 -15.14 -11.95 10.09
C GLU A 82 -14.81 -12.62 8.74
N ARG A 83 -14.35 -13.87 8.79
CA ARG A 83 -13.90 -14.69 7.64
C ARG A 83 -12.57 -14.27 7.00
N ASN A 84 -11.59 -13.80 7.79
CA ASN A 84 -10.24 -13.46 7.33
C ASN A 84 -10.20 -12.37 6.26
N GLN A 85 -11.16 -11.44 6.26
CA GLN A 85 -11.11 -10.28 5.37
C GLN A 85 -10.34 -9.17 6.04
N LYS A 86 -9.19 -8.81 5.48
CA LYS A 86 -8.32 -7.76 6.00
C LYS A 86 -8.55 -6.47 5.22
N SER A 87 -8.64 -5.35 5.91
CA SER A 87 -8.75 -4.03 5.27
C SER A 87 -7.78 -3.03 5.88
N TYR A 88 -7.09 -2.30 5.03
CA TYR A 88 -6.34 -1.12 5.41
C TYR A 88 -7.22 0.11 5.22
N VAL A 89 -7.38 0.91 6.28
CA VAL A 89 -8.19 2.12 6.27
C VAL A 89 -7.29 3.33 6.45
N TYR A 90 -7.48 4.35 5.60
CA TYR A 90 -6.86 5.66 5.72
C TYR A 90 -7.96 6.71 5.79
N PHE A 91 -7.97 7.53 6.84
CA PHE A 91 -8.88 8.65 6.94
C PHE A 91 -8.46 9.76 5.98
N LEU A 92 -9.41 10.27 5.19
CA LEU A 92 -9.23 11.37 4.23
C LEU A 92 -9.59 12.73 4.85
N GLY A 93 -10.08 12.73 6.09
CA GLY A 93 -10.30 13.89 6.94
C GLY A 93 -10.04 13.52 8.41
N PRO A 94 -10.31 14.42 9.37
CA PRO A 94 -10.00 14.18 10.78
C PRO A 94 -10.70 12.93 11.32
N GLY A 95 -9.91 11.90 11.66
CA GLY A 95 -10.39 10.66 12.27
C GLY A 95 -10.54 10.73 13.80
N PRO A 96 -10.99 9.62 14.43
CA PRO A 96 -11.32 9.58 15.86
C PRO A 96 -10.16 9.90 16.80
N ALA A 97 -8.92 9.72 16.32
CA ALA A 97 -7.70 10.01 17.09
C ALA A 97 -7.26 11.49 17.01
N CYS A 98 -7.93 12.34 16.21
CA CYS A 98 -7.60 13.76 16.11
C CYS A 98 -8.28 14.57 17.23
N THR A 99 -7.66 15.69 17.61
CA THR A 99 -8.28 16.64 18.55
C THR A 99 -9.34 17.48 17.85
N GLY A 100 -10.56 17.51 18.37
CA GLY A 100 -11.66 18.34 17.83
C GLY A 100 -12.98 17.58 17.70
N PRO A 101 -14.03 18.20 17.12
CA PRO A 101 -15.31 17.53 16.91
C PRO A 101 -15.15 16.31 16.00
N SER A 102 -15.58 15.15 16.50
CA SER A 102 -15.51 13.86 15.80
C SER A 102 -16.76 13.67 14.94
N GLY A 103 -16.56 13.46 13.64
CA GLY A 103 -17.59 12.95 12.71
C GLY A 103 -17.15 11.62 12.12
N GLU A 104 -17.92 11.11 11.15
CA GLU A 104 -17.45 9.99 10.32
C GLU A 104 -16.61 10.56 9.15
N PRO A 105 -15.27 10.48 9.20
CA PRO A 105 -14.44 10.98 8.11
C PRO A 105 -14.63 10.12 6.88
N ARG A 106 -14.54 10.73 5.70
CA ARG A 106 -14.38 9.99 4.45
C ARG A 106 -13.11 9.12 4.52
N GLN A 107 -13.16 7.90 4.00
CA GLN A 107 -12.12 6.89 4.16
C GLN A 107 -11.69 6.31 2.81
N LEU A 108 -10.39 6.08 2.64
CA LEU A 108 -9.89 5.13 1.66
C LEU A 108 -9.81 3.75 2.33
N VAL A 109 -10.51 2.78 1.77
CA VAL A 109 -10.49 1.38 2.23
C VAL A 109 -9.88 0.51 1.15
N LEU A 110 -8.82 -0.21 1.52
CA LEU A 110 -8.15 -1.19 0.67
C LEU A 110 -8.43 -2.57 1.24
N ARG A 111 -9.25 -3.36 0.54
CA ARG A 111 -9.51 -4.75 0.93
C ARG A 111 -8.42 -5.65 0.41
N ILE A 112 -7.83 -6.41 1.31
CA ILE A 112 -6.72 -7.32 1.05
C ILE A 112 -7.27 -8.74 1.06
N ASN A 113 -6.92 -9.52 0.03
CA ASN A 113 -7.32 -10.91 -0.07
C ASN A 113 -6.42 -11.83 0.79
N ALA A 114 -6.76 -13.12 0.83
CA ALA A 114 -6.01 -14.11 1.62
C ALA A 114 -4.53 -14.27 1.19
N THR A 115 -4.14 -13.81 0.00
CA THR A 115 -2.75 -13.85 -0.50
C THR A 115 -1.98 -12.56 -0.21
N GLY A 116 -2.57 -11.59 0.50
CA GLY A 116 -1.92 -10.33 0.85
C GLY A 116 -1.92 -9.29 -0.27
N LEU A 117 -2.80 -9.39 -1.26
CA LEU A 117 -2.93 -8.44 -2.37
C LEU A 117 -4.19 -7.58 -2.22
N VAL A 118 -4.09 -6.30 -2.58
CA VAL A 118 -5.25 -5.41 -2.67
C VAL A 118 -6.19 -5.88 -3.78
N LYS A 119 -7.40 -6.31 -3.40
CA LYS A 119 -8.46 -6.76 -4.30
C LYS A 119 -9.41 -5.62 -4.68
N GLU A 120 -9.78 -4.78 -3.72
CA GLU A 120 -10.77 -3.71 -3.89
C GLU A 120 -10.29 -2.41 -3.27
N THR A 121 -10.63 -1.29 -3.91
CA THR A 121 -10.28 0.06 -3.49
C THR A 121 -11.54 0.93 -3.46
N MET A 122 -11.92 1.37 -2.27
CA MET A 122 -13.15 2.11 -2.04
C MET A 122 -12.85 3.44 -1.38
N ILE A 123 -13.59 4.46 -1.79
CA ILE A 123 -13.67 5.72 -1.04
C ILE A 123 -15.10 5.83 -0.54
N LYS A 124 -15.30 5.81 0.78
CA LYS A 124 -16.63 5.88 1.42
C LYS A 124 -16.68 7.04 2.40
#